data_AF-R0MD20-F1
#
_entry.id   AF-R0MD20-F1
#
_cell.length_a   1.000
_cell.length_b   1.000
_cell.length_c   1.000
_cell.angle_alpha   90.00
_cell.angle_beta   90.00
_cell.angle_gamma   90.00
#
_symmetry.space_group_name_H-M   'P 1'
#
loop_
_entity.id
_entity.type
_entity.pdbx_description
1 polymer ?
#
loop_
_entity_poly.entity_id
_entity_poly.type
_entity_poly.pdbx_seq_one_letter_code
_entity_poly.pdbx_strand_id
1 'polypeptide(L)'
;MYKFPGEDTNLLIINQKPYKQYGYPNLGSTCLVKVLKTTFLCANVEIIEVNGLPTMIPFAGIIKLQVFSTTEYISDLMKVNDVFECTVVSYGDLGIYLVKD
;
A
#
# COMPACT_ATOMS: atom_id res chain seq x y z
N MET A 1 2.44 -16.87 16.98
CA MET A 1 2.02 -15.60 16.38
C MET A 1 3.29 -14.89 15.96
N TYR A 2 3.55 -14.74 14.66
CA TYR A 2 4.75 -14.06 14.17
C TYR A 2 4.45 -12.56 14.16
N LYS A 3 5.21 -11.78 14.94
CA LYS A 3 5.12 -10.32 14.93
C LYS A 3 6.03 -9.73 13.86
N PHE A 4 5.55 -8.76 13.10
CA PHE A 4 6.33 -8.12 12.05
C PHE A 4 7.22 -7.00 12.61
N PRO A 5 8.38 -6.72 12.00
CA PRO A 5 9.20 -5.57 12.36
C PRO A 5 8.36 -4.29 12.17
N GLY A 6 8.13 -3.56 13.26
CA GLY A 6 7.22 -2.41 13.25
C GLY A 6 6.17 -2.45 14.36
N GLU A 7 5.64 -3.64 14.68
CA GLU A 7 4.54 -3.81 15.65
C GLU A 7 4.91 -3.40 17.08
N ASP A 8 6.17 -3.63 17.49
CA ASP A 8 6.68 -3.32 18.84
C ASP A 8 7.73 -2.18 18.80
N THR A 9 7.69 -1.29 17.81
CA THR A 9 8.69 -0.21 17.73
C THR A 9 8.42 0.82 18.83
N ASN A 10 9.28 0.82 19.85
CA ASN A 10 9.29 1.77 20.98
C ASN A 10 8.88 3.18 20.54
N LEU A 11 7.63 3.52 20.84
CA LEU A 11 7.07 4.83 20.61
C LEU A 11 7.82 5.84 21.48
N LEU A 12 8.35 6.90 20.89
CA LEU A 12 8.58 8.13 21.64
C LEU A 12 7.21 8.57 22.14
N ILE A 13 6.95 8.46 23.44
CA ILE A 13 5.67 8.80 24.07
C ILE A 13 5.80 10.21 24.65
N ILE A 14 4.92 11.13 24.25
CA ILE A 14 4.72 12.41 24.94
C ILE A 14 3.33 12.36 25.57
N ASN A 15 3.23 12.57 26.88
CA ASN A 15 1.96 12.60 27.62
C ASN A 15 1.08 11.35 27.42
N GLN A 16 1.66 10.15 27.52
CA GLN A 16 0.97 8.87 27.33
C GLN A 16 0.34 8.66 25.94
N LYS A 17 0.68 9.51 24.96
CA LYS A 17 0.26 9.37 23.58
C LYS A 17 1.48 9.17 22.68
N PRO A 18 1.36 8.34 21.62
CA PRO A 18 2.42 8.21 20.62
C PRO A 18 2.72 9.58 19.99
N TYR A 19 4.00 9.98 19.97
CA TYR A 19 4.45 11.26 19.41
C TYR A 19 4.12 11.42 17.92
N LYS A 20 4.11 10.31 17.17
CA LYS A 20 3.63 10.22 15.80
C LYS A 20 2.83 8.95 15.63
N GLN A 21 1.64 9.06 15.05
CA GLN A 21 0.86 7.92 14.60
C GLN A 21 1.18 7.68 13.13
N TYR A 22 1.55 6.45 12.80
CA TYR A 22 1.80 6.02 11.44
C TYR A 22 0.73 5.05 11.00
N GLY A 23 0.38 5.12 9.72
CA GLY A 23 -0.53 4.17 9.09
C GLY A 23 0.16 2.82 8.91
N TYR A 24 -0.56 1.74 9.25
CA TYR A 24 -0.16 0.38 8.92
C TYR A 24 -1.19 -0.23 7.96
N PRO A 25 -0.77 -0.77 6.80
CA PRO A 25 -1.68 -1.25 5.77
C PRO A 25 -2.35 -2.56 6.19
N ASN A 26 -3.45 -2.46 6.94
CA ASN A 26 -4.28 -3.59 7.31
C ASN A 26 -5.24 -3.99 6.19
N LEU A 27 -5.71 -5.25 6.17
CA LEU A 27 -6.77 -5.69 5.25
C LEU A 27 -7.98 -4.75 5.32
N GLY A 28 -8.46 -4.31 4.16
CA GLY A 28 -9.56 -3.34 4.03
C GLY A 28 -9.18 -1.88 4.28
N SER A 29 -7.91 -1.57 4.57
CA SER A 29 -7.47 -0.17 4.71
C SER A 29 -7.40 0.52 3.36
N THR A 30 -7.75 1.80 3.34
CA THR A 30 -7.58 2.67 2.18
C THR A 30 -6.15 3.24 2.20
N CYS A 31 -5.43 3.03 1.12
CA CYS A 31 -4.02 3.37 0.96
C CYS A 31 -3.87 4.37 -0.18
N LEU A 32 -3.14 5.45 0.07
CA LEU A 32 -2.65 6.30 -1.01
C LEU A 32 -1.35 5.70 -1.53
N VAL A 33 -1.30 5.43 -2.83
CA VAL A 33 -0.18 4.73 -3.45
C VAL A 33 0.37 5.47 -4.64
N LYS A 34 1.68 5.32 -4.84
CA LYS A 34 2.42 5.85 -5.98
C LYS A 34 2.92 4.71 -6.86
N VAL A 35 2.69 4.81 -8.17
CA VAL A 35 3.17 3.81 -9.13
C VAL A 35 4.67 3.97 -9.35
N LEU A 36 5.43 2.91 -9.04
CA LEU A 36 6.88 2.88 -9.29
C LEU A 36 7.20 2.30 -10.66
N LYS A 37 6.52 1.22 -11.03
CA LYS A 37 6.75 0.50 -12.28
C LYS A 37 5.48 -0.17 -12.74
N THR A 38 5.21 -0.12 -14.03
CA THR A 38 4.11 -0.86 -14.65
C THR A 38 4.65 -1.92 -15.60
N THR A 39 3.88 -3.00 -15.72
CA THR A 39 4.03 -4.05 -16.72
C THR A 39 2.65 -4.28 -17.33
N PHE A 40 2.57 -5.12 -18.37
CA PHE A 40 1.29 -5.46 -19.00
C PHE A 40 0.26 -6.05 -18.03
N LEU A 41 0.72 -6.81 -17.01
CA LEU A 41 -0.14 -7.59 -16.12
C LEU A 41 -0.17 -7.10 -14.68
N CYS A 42 0.79 -6.28 -14.26
CA CYS A 42 0.85 -5.74 -12.90
C CYS A 42 1.48 -4.35 -12.83
N ALA A 43 1.08 -3.61 -11.81
CA ALA A 43 1.73 -2.38 -11.39
C ALA A 43 2.35 -2.59 -10.00
N ASN A 44 3.65 -2.31 -9.90
CA ASN A 44 4.34 -2.22 -8.62
C ASN A 44 4.16 -0.79 -8.10
N VAL A 45 3.66 -0.68 -6.88
CA VAL A 45 3.33 0.58 -6.24
C VAL A 45 3.99 0.69 -4.88
N GLU A 46 4.12 1.90 -4.39
CA GLU A 46 4.62 2.25 -3.07
C GLU A 46 3.49 2.87 -2.26
N ILE A 47 3.25 2.36 -1.05
CA ILE A 47 2.24 2.90 -0.14
C ILE A 47 2.86 4.02 0.68
N ILE A 48 2.35 5.23 0.45
CA ILE A 48 2.82 6.46 1.09
C ILE A 48 1.94 6.85 2.28
N GLU A 49 0.64 6.54 2.22
CA GLU A 49 -0.30 6.80 3.31
C GLU A 49 -1.30 5.66 3.46
N VAL A 50 -1.78 5.44 4.68
CA VAL A 50 -2.83 4.49 5.02
C VAL A 50 -3.85 5.18 5.92
N ASN A 51 -5.12 5.19 5.53
CA ASN A 51 -6.23 5.81 6.24
C ASN A 51 -5.94 7.27 6.62
N GLY A 52 -5.30 8.02 5.73
CA GLY A 52 -4.90 9.42 5.94
C GLY A 52 -3.74 9.62 6.92
N LEU A 53 -3.06 8.54 7.34
CA LEU A 53 -1.85 8.60 8.14
C LEU A 53 -0.63 8.24 7.29
N PRO A 54 0.47 8.99 7.39
CA PRO A 54 1.71 8.66 6.68
C PRO A 54 2.26 7.32 7.18
N THR A 55 2.88 6.57 6.28
CA THR A 55 3.59 5.34 6.66
C THR A 55 4.95 5.69 7.27
N MET A 56 5.40 4.89 8.24
CA MET A 56 6.73 5.08 8.84
C MET A 56 7.85 4.65 7.88
N ILE A 57 7.56 3.62 7.08
CA ILE A 57 8.42 3.06 6.06
C ILE A 57 7.62 2.91 4.77
N PRO A 58 8.26 3.00 3.60
CA PRO A 58 7.60 2.71 2.34
C PRO A 58 7.25 1.21 2.28
N PHE A 59 5.97 0.89 2.10
CA PHE A 59 5.52 -0.48 1.87
C PHE A 59 5.37 -0.74 0.38
N ALA A 60 5.89 -1.88 -0.07
CA ALA A 60 5.72 -2.31 -1.46
C ALA A 60 4.34 -2.95 -1.66
N GLY A 61 3.63 -2.49 -2.69
CA GLY A 61 2.35 -3.00 -3.12
C GLY A 61 2.38 -3.51 -4.56
N ILE A 62 1.48 -4.43 -4.88
CA ILE A 62 1.28 -4.97 -6.23
C ILE A 62 -0.20 -4.92 -6.58
N ILE A 63 -0.50 -4.31 -7.71
CA ILE A 63 -1.83 -4.31 -8.31
C ILE A 63 -1.78 -5.25 -9.53
N LYS A 64 -2.71 -6.20 -9.60
CA LYS A 64 -2.78 -7.20 -10.68
C LYS A 64 -3.92 -6.90 -11.65
N LEU A 65 -3.74 -7.26 -12.92
CA LEU A 65 -4.74 -7.03 -13.97
C LEU A 65 -6.05 -7.77 -13.72
N GLN A 66 -6.05 -8.89 -12.99
CA GLN A 66 -7.27 -9.64 -12.64
C GLN A 66 -8.31 -8.81 -11.85
N VAL A 67 -7.90 -7.65 -11.35
CA VAL A 67 -8.75 -6.67 -10.67
C VAL A 67 -9.47 -5.75 -11.65
N PHE A 68 -8.91 -5.54 -12.85
CA PHE A 68 -9.46 -4.68 -13.88
C PHE A 68 -10.18 -5.49 -14.97
N SER A 69 -11.07 -4.82 -15.71
CA SER A 69 -11.77 -5.38 -16.88
C SER A 69 -10.77 -6.04 -17.84
N THR A 70 -11.13 -7.22 -18.38
CA THR A 70 -10.29 -8.05 -19.25
C THR A 70 -9.90 -7.42 -20.58
N THR A 71 -10.39 -6.21 -20.89
CA THR A 71 -10.21 -5.53 -22.17
C THR A 71 -9.07 -4.52 -22.21
N GLU A 72 -8.47 -4.16 -21.07
CA GLU A 72 -7.47 -3.08 -20.99
C GLU A 72 -6.17 -3.57 -20.31
N TYR A 73 -5.00 -3.10 -20.76
CA TYR A 73 -3.73 -3.44 -20.10
C TYR A 73 -3.43 -2.47 -18.95
N ILE A 74 -2.76 -2.95 -17.90
CA ILE A 74 -2.38 -2.09 -16.76
C ILE A 74 -1.46 -0.94 -17.20
N SER A 75 -0.61 -1.18 -18.21
CA SER A 75 0.28 -0.16 -18.78
C SER A 75 -0.48 1.02 -19.40
N ASP A 76 -1.72 0.81 -19.83
CA ASP A 76 -2.55 1.84 -20.43
C ASP A 76 -3.34 2.62 -19.35
N LEU A 77 -3.65 1.97 -18.24
CA LEU A 77 -4.42 2.49 -17.12
C LEU A 77 -3.60 3.25 -16.07
N MET A 78 -2.32 2.92 -15.94
CA MET A 78 -1.44 3.46 -14.90
C MET A 78 -0.10 3.87 -15.49
N LYS A 79 0.33 5.08 -15.16
CA LYS A 79 1.65 5.60 -15.53
C LYS A 79 2.55 5.67 -14.32
N VAL A 80 3.86 5.60 -14.59
CA VAL A 80 4.88 5.75 -13.55
C VAL A 80 4.75 7.13 -12.91
N ASN A 81 4.81 7.18 -11.58
CA ASN A 81 4.55 8.31 -10.70
C ASN A 81 3.09 8.73 -10.55
N ASP A 82 2.12 8.02 -11.13
CA ASP A 82 0.72 8.27 -10.81
C ASP A 82 0.47 7.98 -9.32
N VAL A 83 -0.39 8.80 -8.71
CA VAL A 83 -0.79 8.66 -7.32
C VAL A 83 -2.30 8.50 -7.26
N PHE A 84 -2.80 7.49 -6.56
CA PHE A 84 -4.22 7.23 -6.40
C PHE A 84 -4.52 6.42 -5.14
N GLU A 85 -5.79 6.35 -4.76
CA GLU A 85 -6.27 5.56 -3.63
C GLU A 85 -6.59 4.13 -4.05
N CYS A 86 -6.32 3.19 -3.15
CA CYS A 86 -6.60 1.77 -3.35
C CYS A 86 -6.84 1.08 -2.01
N THR A 87 -7.45 -0.09 -2.04
CA THR A 87 -7.80 -0.85 -0.84
C THR A 87 -6.94 -2.10 -0.72
N VAL A 88 -6.46 -2.38 0.48
CA VAL A 88 -5.68 -3.61 0.79
C VAL A 88 -6.59 -4.82 0.77
N VAL A 89 -6.30 -5.79 -0.08
CA VAL A 89 -7.11 -7.01 -0.21
C VAL A 89 -6.43 -8.23 0.40
N SER A 90 -5.11 -8.35 0.25
CA SER A 90 -4.37 -9.46 0.85
C SER A 90 -2.89 -9.17 1.01
N TYR A 91 -2.25 -9.95 1.88
CA TYR A 91 -0.79 -9.98 1.98
C TYR A 91 -0.25 -11.11 1.12
N GLY A 92 0.76 -10.83 0.31
CA GLY A 92 1.45 -11.82 -0.51
C GLY A 92 2.92 -11.93 -0.16
N ASP A 93 3.55 -12.98 -0.69
CA ASP A 93 4.99 -13.23 -0.50
C ASP A 93 5.86 -12.15 -1.15
N LEU A 94 5.34 -11.47 -2.17
CA LEU A 94 6.04 -10.45 -2.95
C LEU A 94 5.64 -9.01 -2.56
N GLY A 95 4.73 -8.83 -1.61
CA GLY A 95 4.22 -7.53 -1.19
C GLY A 95 2.72 -7.53 -0.90
N ILE A 96 2.17 -6.33 -0.70
CA ILE A 96 0.76 -6.14 -0.35
C ILE A 96 -0.07 -6.07 -1.63
N TYR A 97 -1.12 -6.89 -1.74
CA TYR A 97 -2.03 -6.84 -2.88
C TYR A 97 -3.10 -5.80 -2.67
N LEU A 98 -3.23 -4.93 -3.67
CA LEU A 98 -4.09 -3.76 -3.64
C LEU A 98 -5.07 -3.80 -4.80
N VAL A 99 -6.27 -3.28 -4.56
CA VAL A 99 -7.33 -3.10 -5.56
C VAL A 99 -7.64 -1.62 -5.68
N LYS A 100 -7.66 -1.10 -6.90
CA LYS A 100 -8.13 0.26 -7.17
C LYS A 100 -9.66 0.20 -7.31
N ASP A 101 -10.35 0.96 -6.48
CA ASP A 101 -11.81 1.14 -6.57
C ASP A 101 -12.21 1.99 -7.80
#